data_AF-A0A7X8V9Z6-F1
#
_entry.id   AF-A0A7X8V9Z6-F1
#
_cell.length_a   1.000
_cell.length_b   1.000
_cell.length_c   1.000
_cell.angle_alpha   90.00
_cell.angle_beta   90.00
_cell.angle_gamma   90.00
#
_symmetry.space_group_name_H-M   'P 1'
#
loop_
_entity.id
_entity.type
_entity.pdbx_description
1 polymer ?
#
loop_
_entity_poly.entity_id
_entity_poly.type
_entity_poly.pdbx_seq_one_letter_code
_entity_poly.pdbx_strand_id
1 'polypeptide(L)'
;NMSISAIAKHFGITTGKVKKLMQKYNLKKVYIKDRLTRDKLYLHFVIERKSDREIAEKYNCSRNTVMKLRYINGITIDLRNSLKKKIS
;
A
#
# COMPACT_ATOMS: atom_id res chain seq x y z
N ASN A 1 -7.36 5.01 1.54
CA ASN A 1 -7.75 4.93 0.10
C ASN A 1 -9.26 4.81 0.03
N MET A 2 -9.99 5.75 -0.57
CA MET A 2 -11.46 5.73 -0.57
C MET A 2 -12.00 4.99 -1.80
N SER A 3 -13.05 4.17 -1.65
CA SER A 3 -13.67 3.48 -2.80
C SER A 3 -14.49 4.45 -3.66
N ILE A 4 -14.68 4.12 -4.94
CA ILE A 4 -15.54 4.91 -5.85
C ILE A 4 -16.95 5.06 -5.26
N SER A 5 -17.50 4.01 -4.64
CA SER A 5 -18.80 4.06 -3.98
C SER A 5 -18.84 5.00 -2.77
N ALA A 6 -17.76 5.03 -1.97
CA ALA A 6 -17.66 5.95 -0.84
C ALA A 6 -17.53 7.41 -1.31
N ILE A 7 -16.78 7.66 -2.38
CA ILE A 7 -16.71 8.98 -3.04
C ILE A 7 -18.11 9.38 -3.54
N ALA A 8 -18.77 8.48 -4.25
CA ALA A 8 -20.11 8.72 -4.80
C ALA A 8 -21.12 9.07 -3.70
N LYS A 9 -21.10 8.31 -2.58
CA LYS A 9 -21.92 8.57 -1.40
C LYS A 9 -21.60 9.93 -0.76
N HIS A 10 -20.32 10.27 -0.60
CA HIS A 10 -19.90 11.52 0.02
C HIS A 10 -20.39 12.76 -0.76
N PHE A 11 -20.39 12.69 -2.09
CA PHE A 11 -20.81 13.80 -2.96
C PHE A 11 -22.28 13.71 -3.43
N GLY A 12 -23.06 12.72 -2.97
CA GLY A 12 -24.44 12.54 -3.40
C GLY A 12 -24.61 12.28 -4.90
N ILE A 13 -23.64 11.64 -5.55
CA ILE A 13 -23.66 11.33 -6.98
C ILE A 13 -23.62 9.83 -7.24
N THR A 14 -23.93 9.40 -8.47
CA THR A 14 -23.81 7.99 -8.85
C THR A 14 -22.36 7.59 -9.11
N THR A 15 -22.04 6.31 -8.90
CA THR A 15 -20.72 5.75 -9.24
C THR A 15 -20.39 5.91 -10.72
N GLY A 16 -21.39 5.86 -11.60
CA GLY A 16 -21.25 6.13 -13.03
C GLY A 16 -20.79 7.56 -13.31
N LYS A 17 -21.32 8.56 -12.58
CA LYS A 17 -20.86 9.96 -12.70
C LYS A 17 -19.40 10.11 -12.25
N VAL A 18 -19.00 9.47 -11.16
CA VAL A 18 -17.59 9.44 -10.73
C VAL A 18 -16.69 8.84 -11.82
N LYS A 19 -17.08 7.70 -12.41
CA LYS A 19 -16.30 7.06 -13.50
C LYS A 19 -16.17 7.96 -14.74
N LYS A 20 -17.25 8.64 -15.15
CA LYS A 20 -17.20 9.60 -16.27
C LYS A 20 -16.25 10.76 -15.98
N LEU A 21 -16.25 11.29 -14.75
CA LEU A 21 -15.30 12.33 -14.34
C LEU A 21 -13.86 11.81 -14.36
N MET A 22 -13.62 10.59 -13.85
CA MET A 22 -12.30 9.97 -13.92
C MET A 22 -11.81 9.85 -15.37
N GLN A 23 -12.66 9.42 -16.30
CA GLN A 23 -12.30 9.33 -17.72
C GLN A 23 -12.04 10.72 -18.33
N LYS A 24 -12.93 11.69 -18.10
CA LYS A 24 -12.79 13.07 -18.61
C LYS A 24 -11.47 13.71 -18.22
N TYR A 25 -10.99 13.44 -17.01
CA TYR A 25 -9.73 13.98 -16.48
C TYR A 25 -8.57 12.97 -16.51
N ASN A 26 -8.69 11.86 -17.24
CA ASN A 26 -7.69 10.80 -17.36
C ASN A 26 -7.14 10.27 -16.01
N LEU A 27 -8.00 10.21 -15.00
CA LEU A 27 -7.68 9.71 -13.67
C LEU A 27 -7.77 8.17 -13.65
N LYS A 28 -6.71 7.54 -13.15
CA LYS A 28 -6.67 6.08 -12.96
C LYS A 28 -6.80 5.73 -11.48
N LYS A 29 -7.36 4.54 -11.23
CA LYS A 29 -7.38 3.98 -9.87
C LYS A 29 -5.96 3.66 -9.43
N VAL A 30 -5.55 4.22 -8.30
CA VAL A 30 -4.25 3.92 -7.68
C VAL A 30 -4.43 2.77 -6.70
N TYR A 31 -3.73 1.67 -6.93
CA TYR A 31 -3.70 0.53 -6.02
C TYR A 31 -2.59 0.68 -4.98
N ILE A 32 -2.76 0.03 -3.82
CA ILE A 32 -1.73 0.05 -2.78
C ILE A 32 -0.41 -0.52 -3.30
N LYS A 33 -0.44 -1.58 -4.12
CA LYS A 33 0.76 -2.16 -4.73
C LYS A 33 1.55 -1.19 -5.61
N ASP A 34 0.89 -0.17 -6.17
CA ASP A 34 1.55 0.86 -6.99
C ASP A 34 2.27 1.89 -6.11
N ARG A 35 1.77 2.12 -4.89
CA ARG A 35 2.37 3.06 -3.92
C ARG A 35 3.41 2.40 -3.02
N LEU A 36 3.12 1.17 -2.58
CA LEU A 36 3.91 0.34 -1.69
C LEU A 36 4.63 -0.72 -2.53
N THR A 37 5.65 -0.28 -3.26
CA THR A 37 6.49 -1.12 -4.13
C THR A 37 7.38 -2.04 -3.31
N ARG A 38 8.03 -3.01 -3.97
CA ARG A 38 9.02 -3.90 -3.35
C ARG A 38 10.11 -3.14 -2.61
N ASP A 39 10.68 -2.11 -3.24
CA ASP A 39 11.79 -1.34 -2.65
C ASP A 39 11.35 -0.57 -1.42
N LYS A 40 10.14 0.00 -1.44
CA LYS A 40 9.55 0.68 -0.27
C LYS A 40 9.21 -0.30 0.85
N LEU A 41 8.71 -1.49 0.50
CA LEU A 41 8.50 -2.56 1.48
C LEU A 41 9.83 -2.99 2.11
N TYR A 42 10.88 -3.14 1.32
CA TYR A 42 12.20 -3.52 1.80
C TYR A 42 12.77 -2.43 2.71
N LEU A 43 12.73 -1.16 2.28
CA LEU A 43 13.16 -0.02 3.08
C LEU A 43 12.43 0.02 4.43
N HIS A 44 11.10 0.04 4.43
CA HIS A 44 10.35 0.18 5.68
C HIS A 44 10.45 -1.06 6.58
N PHE A 45 10.36 -2.26 6.00
CA PHE A 45 10.32 -3.48 6.79
C PHE A 45 11.72 -3.96 7.19
N VAL A 46 12.71 -3.93 6.30
CA VAL A 46 14.03 -4.51 6.54
C VAL A 46 14.97 -3.47 7.14
N ILE A 47 15.11 -2.30 6.50
CA ILE A 47 16.07 -1.27 6.91
C ILE A 47 15.54 -0.49 8.14
N GLU A 48 14.34 0.06 8.06
CA GLU A 48 13.74 0.85 9.15
C GLU A 48 13.11 -0.02 10.25
N ARG A 49 13.06 -1.34 10.06
CA ARG A 49 12.50 -2.35 10.99
C ARG A 49 11.05 -2.12 11.44
N LYS A 50 10.26 -1.33 10.69
CA LYS A 50 8.85 -1.07 11.00
C LYS A 50 8.00 -2.32 10.92
N SER A 51 7.08 -2.51 11.85
CA SER A 51 6.07 -3.56 11.82
C SER A 51 5.12 -3.41 10.62
N ASP A 52 4.46 -4.51 10.23
CA ASP A 52 3.42 -4.46 9.19
C ASP A 52 2.30 -3.47 9.55
N ARG A 53 2.06 -3.21 10.85
CA ARG A 53 1.05 -2.25 11.33
C ARG A 53 1.48 -0.80 11.09
N GLU A 54 2.69 -0.43 11.46
CA GLU A 54 3.22 0.93 11.23
C GLU A 54 3.29 1.26 9.74
N ILE A 55 3.67 0.27 8.92
CA ILE A 55 3.65 0.41 7.46
C ILE A 55 2.21 0.59 6.97
N ALA A 56 1.26 -0.18 7.50
CA ALA A 56 -0.14 -0.08 7.10
C ALA A 56 -0.76 1.29 7.42
N GLU A 57 -0.46 1.83 8.60
CA GLU A 57 -0.87 3.17 9.03
C GLU A 57 -0.28 4.24 8.10
N LYS A 58 1.02 4.17 7.78
CA LYS A 58 1.70 5.10 6.85
C LYS A 58 1.07 5.10 5.45
N TYR A 59 0.61 3.95 4.97
CA TYR A 59 0.04 3.82 3.62
C TYR A 59 -1.49 3.82 3.59
N ASN A 60 -2.14 4.00 4.75
CA ASN A 60 -3.59 3.96 4.94
C ASN A 60 -4.23 2.72 4.26
N CYS A 61 -3.69 1.55 4.62
CA CYS A 61 -4.18 0.24 4.21
C CYS A 61 -4.27 -0.71 5.41
N SER A 62 -4.70 -1.95 5.20
CA SER A 62 -4.74 -2.94 6.28
C SER A 62 -3.36 -3.55 6.53
N ARG A 63 -3.09 -3.98 7.77
CA ARG A 63 -1.90 -4.78 8.12
C ARG A 63 -1.79 -6.04 7.23
N ASN A 64 -2.90 -6.73 7.00
CA ASN A 64 -2.92 -7.93 6.14
C ASN A 64 -2.53 -7.62 4.70
N THR A 65 -2.86 -6.43 4.18
CA THR A 65 -2.41 -5.98 2.85
C THR A 65 -0.90 -5.88 2.80
N VAL A 66 -0.27 -5.26 3.81
CA VAL A 66 1.19 -5.14 3.88
C VAL A 66 1.83 -6.52 3.98
N MET A 67 1.38 -7.37 4.90
CA MET A 67 1.90 -8.73 5.09
C MET A 67 1.85 -9.55 3.79
N LYS A 68 0.71 -9.57 3.09
CA LYS A 68 0.57 -10.28 1.82
C LYS A 68 1.52 -9.75 0.75
N LEU A 69 1.60 -8.42 0.58
CA LEU A 69 2.53 -7.82 -0.38
C LEU A 69 3.98 -8.18 -0.06
N ARG A 70 4.34 -8.15 1.22
CA ARG A 70 5.68 -8.47 1.70
C ARG A 70 6.06 -9.92 1.35
N TYR A 71 5.16 -10.87 1.58
CA TYR A 71 5.37 -12.28 1.24
C TYR A 71 5.42 -12.54 -0.27
N ILE A 72 4.53 -11.92 -1.06
CA ILE A 72 4.58 -12.03 -2.53
C ILE A 72 5.91 -11.52 -3.09
N ASN A 73 6.54 -10.54 -2.42
CA ASN A 73 7.84 -10.00 -2.80
C ASN A 73 9.03 -10.73 -2.15
N GLY A 74 8.79 -11.86 -1.46
CA GLY A 74 9.83 -12.65 -0.80
C GLY A 74 10.51 -11.94 0.37
N ILE A 75 9.89 -10.89 0.93
CA ILE A 75 10.48 -10.13 2.04
C ILE A 75 10.08 -10.83 3.34
N THR A 76 10.96 -11.61 3.95
CA THR A 76 10.69 -12.31 5.23
C THR A 76 11.37 -11.63 6.41
N ILE A 77 11.11 -12.12 7.63
CA ILE A 77 11.77 -11.63 8.84
C ILE A 77 13.29 -11.94 8.81
N ASP A 78 13.71 -13.00 8.12
CA ASP A 78 15.11 -13.43 8.05
C ASP A 78 16.00 -12.39 7.37
N LEU A 79 15.43 -11.62 6.43
CA LEU A 79 16.14 -10.50 5.80
C LEU A 79 16.55 -9.42 6.81
N ARG A 80 15.75 -9.18 7.86
CA ARG A 80 16.14 -8.26 8.95
C ARG A 80 17.35 -8.77 9.72
N ASN A 81 17.36 -10.08 9.98
CA ASN A 81 18.39 -10.71 10.78
C ASN A 81 19.71 -10.81 10.00
N SER A 82 19.63 -11.09 8.69
CA SER A 82 20.78 -11.09 7.78
C SER A 82 21.46 -9.72 7.73
N LEU A 83 20.70 -8.62 7.65
CA LEU A 83 21.27 -7.27 7.66
C LEU A 83 21.99 -6.97 8.99
N LYS A 84 21.40 -7.36 10.13
CA LYS A 84 22.04 -7.18 11.43
C LYS A 84 23.41 -7.87 11.49
N LYS A 85 23.53 -9.09 10.95
CA LYS A 85 24.79 -9.86 10.90
C LYS A 85 25.86 -9.26 9.97
N LYS A 86 25.48 -8.44 8.98
CA LYS A 86 26.45 -7.76 8.09
C LYS A 86 27.00 -6.46 8.66
N ILE A 87 26.32 -5.88 9.64
CA ILE A 87 26.67 -4.58 10.25
C ILE A 87 27.35 -4.78 11.62
N SER A 88 27.18 -5.95 12.24
CA SER A 88 27.96 -6.40 13.41
C SER A 88 29.27 -7.04 12.97
#